data_AF-A0A5E4NGD7-F1
#
_entry.id   AF-A0A5E4NGD7-F1
#
_cell.length_a   1.000
_cell.length_b   1.000
_cell.length_c   1.000
_cell.angle_alpha   90.00
_cell.angle_beta   90.00
_cell.angle_gamma   90.00
#
_symmetry.space_group_name_H-M   'P 1'
#
loop_
_entity.id
_entity.type
_entity.pdbx_description
1 polymer ?
#
loop_
_entity_poly.entity_id
_entity_poly.type
_entity_poly.pdbx_seq_one_letter_code
_entity_poly.pdbx_strand_id
1 'polypeptide(L)' 'MESIDGEKTRKTNLWKPFLNMIKREGYKKYYIYNDDETNINWKELPRKSLASRCESLAPSYKISKDRITAMVLRKC' A
#
# COMPACT_ATOMS: atom_id res chain seq x y z
N MET A 1 23.86 -11.78 2.32
CA MET A 1 23.30 -11.69 0.95
C MET A 1 22.44 -12.92 0.77
N GLU A 2 21.17 -12.85 1.18
CA GLU A 2 20.27 -14.01 1.17
C GLU A 2 18.91 -13.58 0.63
N SER A 3 18.48 -14.30 -0.41
CA SER A 3 17.09 -14.53 -0.82
C SER A 3 16.27 -13.39 -1.45
N ILE A 4 16.76 -12.83 -2.57
CA ILE A 4 15.88 -12.18 -3.58
C ILE A 4 15.04 -13.25 -4.33
N ASP A 5 15.53 -14.50 -4.38
CA ASP A 5 14.95 -15.58 -5.18
C ASP A 5 13.76 -16.29 -4.51
N GLY A 6 13.75 -16.35 -3.18
CA GLY A 6 12.66 -16.96 -2.41
C GLY A 6 11.35 -16.17 -2.52
N GLU A 7 11.42 -14.84 -2.62
CA GLU A 7 10.23 -13.99 -2.74
C GLU A 7 9.64 -14.01 -4.16
N LYS A 8 10.50 -14.01 -5.19
CA LYS A 8 10.07 -14.18 -6.60
C LYS A 8 9.37 -15.53 -6.81
N THR A 9 9.89 -16.60 -6.22
CA THR A 9 9.34 -17.95 -6.35
C THR A 9 8.00 -18.11 -5.60
N ARG A 10 7.81 -17.40 -4.48
CA ARG A 10 6.51 -17.33 -3.78
C ARG A 10 5.46 -16.57 -4.59
N LYS A 11 5.84 -15.44 -5.20
CA LYS A 11 4.94 -14.65 -6.06
C LYS A 11 4.46 -15.45 -7.26
N THR A 12 5.32 -16.18 -7.97
CA THR A 12 4.94 -16.91 -9.20
C THR A 12 3.96 -18.07 -8.98
N ASN A 13 3.93 -18.66 -7.78
CA ASN A 13 3.07 -19.81 -7.48
C ASN A 13 1.64 -19.44 -7.04
N LEU A 14 1.40 -18.19 -6.62
CA LEU A 14 0.08 -17.74 -6.13
C LEU A 14 -0.89 -17.34 -7.26
N TRP A 15 -0.40 -16.90 -8.41
CA TRP A 15 -1.25 -16.47 -9.53
C TRP A 15 -1.95 -17.64 -10.24
N LYS A 16 -1.33 -18.83 -10.27
CA LYS A 16 -1.88 -20.00 -10.97
C LYS A 16 -3.22 -20.46 -10.36
N PRO A 17 -3.34 -20.66 -9.03
CA PRO A 17 -4.64 -20.97 -8.40
C PRO A 17 -5.70 -19.89 -8.65
N PHE A 18 -5.34 -18.61 -8.52
CA PHE A 18 -6.27 -17.50 -8.72
C PHE A 18 -6.81 -17.44 -10.15
N LEU A 19 -5.93 -17.60 -11.14
CA LEU A 19 -6.33 -17.62 -12.55
C LEU A 19 -7.22 -18.83 -12.87
N ASN A 20 -6.93 -20.00 -12.28
CA ASN A 20 -7.76 -21.19 -12.44
C ASN A 20 -9.15 -21.00 -11.83
N MET A 21 -9.25 -20.36 -10.65
CA MET A 21 -10.51 -19.99 -10.03
C MET A 21 -11.31 -19.04 -10.93
N ILE A 22 -10.70 -17.97 -11.45
CA ILE A 22 -11.36 -17.02 -12.37
C ILE A 22 -11.95 -17.76 -13.58
N LYS A 23 -11.18 -18.66 -14.19
CA LYS A 23 -11.62 -19.45 -15.36
C LYS A 23 -12.74 -20.42 -15.00
N ARG A 24 -12.63 -21.12 -13.87
CA ARG A 24 -13.62 -22.11 -13.41
C ARG A 24 -14.98 -21.47 -13.14
N GLU A 25 -14.99 -20.31 -12.48
CA GLU A 25 -16.22 -19.58 -12.13
C GLU A 25 -16.75 -18.71 -13.29
N GLY A 26 -16.04 -18.67 -14.44
CA GLY A 26 -16.49 -17.92 -15.62
C GLY A 26 -16.42 -16.40 -15.49
N TYR A 27 -15.62 -15.86 -14.56
CA TYR A 27 -15.47 -14.43 -14.38
C TYR A 27 -14.79 -13.79 -15.60
N LYS A 28 -15.49 -12.83 -16.21
CA LYS A 28 -14.94 -11.97 -17.25
C LYS A 28 -14.10 -10.84 -16.65
N LYS A 29 -13.13 -10.34 -17.43
CA LYS A 29 -12.18 -9.31 -16.99
C LYS A 29 -12.83 -8.07 -16.36
N TYR A 30 -14.00 -7.65 -16.85
CA TYR A 30 -14.70 -6.48 -16.34
C TYR A 30 -15.30 -6.64 -14.92
N TYR A 31 -15.35 -7.85 -14.37
CA TYR A 31 -15.69 -8.10 -12.97
C TYR A 31 -14.49 -7.98 -12.03
N ILE A 32 -13.27 -7.91 -12.57
CA ILE A 32 -12.03 -7.86 -11.80
C ILE A 32 -11.63 -6.40 -11.65
N TYR A 33 -11.61 -5.92 -10.40
CA TYR A 33 -11.15 -4.59 -10.04
C TYR A 33 -9.76 -4.72 -9.39
N ASN A 34 -8.87 -3.80 -9.75
CA ASN A 34 -7.67 -3.58 -8.96
C ASN A 34 -8.04 -2.71 -7.77
N ASP A 35 -7.67 -3.15 -6.59
CA ASP A 35 -7.81 -2.37 -5.35
C ASP A 35 -6.42 -1.99 -4.85
N ASP A 36 -6.27 -0.73 -4.43
CA ASP A 36 -5.05 -0.24 -3.80
C ASP A 36 -5.39 0.72 -2.65
N GLU A 37 -4.67 0.58 -1.55
CA GLU A 37 -4.82 1.44 -0.38
C GLU A 37 -3.78 2.55 -0.45
N THR A 38 -4.25 3.80 -0.54
CA THR A 38 -3.38 4.98 -0.53
C THR A 38 -3.56 5.77 0.75
N ASN A 39 -2.45 6.04 1.43
CA ASN A 39 -2.41 6.90 2.61
C ASN A 39 -2.03 8.33 2.20
N ILE A 40 -2.94 9.28 2.39
CA ILE A 40 -2.77 10.70 2.05
C ILE A 40 -2.54 11.49 3.35
N ASN A 41 -1.45 12.25 3.44
CA ASN A 41 -1.24 13.17 4.56
C ASN A 41 -2.10 14.42 4.32
N TRP A 42 -3.14 14.60 5.13
CA TRP A 42 -4.12 15.69 5.00
C TRP A 42 -3.66 16.96 5.74
N LYS A 43 -3.09 16.80 6.94
CA LYS A 43 -2.46 17.90 7.69
C LYS A 43 -1.13 17.42 8.23
N GLU A 44 -0.04 17.86 7.61
CA GLU A 44 1.32 17.64 8.07
C GLU A 44 1.91 18.99 8.49
N LEU A 45 2.55 19.05 9.66
CA LEU A 45 3.27 20.24 10.07
C LEU A 45 4.35 20.60 9.04
N PRO A 46 4.51 21.89 8.68
CA PRO A 46 5.61 22.32 7.84
C PRO A 46 6.93 21.91 8.49
N ARG A 47 7.81 21.25 7.71
CA ARG A 47 9.10 20.72 8.16
C ARG A 47 10.06 21.79 8.70
N LYS A 48 9.79 23.06 8.41
CA LYS A 48 10.57 24.23 8.83
C LYS A 48 9.75 25.19 9.68
N SER A 49 8.98 24.65 10.63
CA SER A 49 8.27 25.45 11.65
C SER A 49 8.95 25.30 13.01
N LEU A 50 8.80 26.31 13.89
CA LEU A 50 9.27 26.23 15.27
C LEU A 50 8.65 25.03 16.01
N ALA A 51 7.36 24.78 15.79
CA ALA A 51 6.66 23.62 16.33
C ALA A 51 7.30 22.29 15.87
N SER A 52 7.56 22.13 14.57
CA SER A 52 8.22 20.93 14.03
C SER A 52 9.64 20.73 14.60
N ARG A 53 10.37 21.82 14.85
CA ARG A 53 11.70 21.76 15.48
C ARG A 53 11.62 21.29 16.94
N CYS A 54 10.66 21.79 17.72
CA CYS A 54 10.43 21.31 19.09
C CYS A 54 10.05 19.84 19.11
N GLU A 55 9.16 19.44 18.22
CA GLU A 55 8.72 18.05 18.04
C GLU A 55 9.90 17.12 17.70
N SER A 56 10.82 17.54 16.82
CA SER A 56 12.02 16.77 16.42
C SER A 56 13.03 16.49 17.54
N LEU A 57 12.95 17.24 18.64
CA LEU A 57 13.82 17.05 19.80
C LEU A 57 13.26 16.02 20.78
N ALA A 58 12.03 15.55 20.59
CA ALA A 58 11.45 14.50 21.42
C ALA A 58 12.11 13.14 21.15
N PRO A 59 12.37 12.30 22.18
CA PRO A 59 12.83 10.93 21.98
C PRO A 59 11.81 10.15 21.14
N SER A 60 12.28 9.44 20.11
CA SER A 60 11.44 8.66 19.17
C SER A 60 10.45 9.51 18.35
N TYR A 61 10.89 10.69 17.91
CA TYR A 61 10.05 11.62 17.16
C TYR A 61 9.42 11.01 15.90
N LYS A 62 8.09 11.09 15.83
CA LYS A 62 7.29 10.84 14.64
C LYS A 62 6.46 12.10 14.38
N ILE A 63 6.61 12.68 13.19
CA ILE A 63 5.90 13.91 12.81
C ILE A 63 4.40 13.72 13.03
N SER A 64 3.78 14.67 13.74
CA SER A 64 2.33 14.73 13.88
C SER A 64 1.72 15.02 12.51
N LYS A 65 0.94 14.06 12.01
CA LYS A 65 0.23 14.17 10.73
C LYS A 65 -1.13 13.53 10.84
N ASP A 66 -2.15 14.26 10.40
CA ASP A 66 -3.45 13.67 10.12
C ASP A 66 -3.39 12.96 8.77
N ARG A 67 -3.80 11.70 8.74
CA ARG A 67 -3.85 10.88 7.52
C ARG A 67 -5.29 10.57 7.17
N ILE A 68 -5.56 10.58 5.88
CA ILE A 68 -6.75 9.99 5.29
C ILE A 68 -6.29 8.73 4.57
N THR A 69 -6.86 7.59 4.94
CA THR A 69 -6.67 6.33 4.22
C THR A 69 -7.78 6.22 3.19
N ALA A 70 -7.40 6.14 1.92
CA ALA A 70 -8.34 6.01 0.81
C ALA A 70 -8.15 4.65 0.13
N MET A 71 -9.25 3.95 -0.09
CA MET A 71 -9.30 2.73 -0.91
C MET A 71 -9.69 3.14 -2.34
N VAL A 72 -8.86 2.79 -3.32
CA VAL A 72 -9.07 3.17 -4.72
C VAL A 72 -9.28 1.93 -5.56
N LEU A 73 -10.50 1.80 -6.08
CA LEU A 73 -10.87 0.75 -7.01
C LEU A 73 -10.71 1.24 -8.45
N ARG A 74 -9.89 0.53 -9.22
CA ARG A 74 -9.70 0.78 -10.65
C ARG A 74 -10.17 -0.42 -11.48
N LYS A 75 -10.96 -0.15 -12.52
CA LYS A 75 -11.28 -1.15 -13.54
C LYS A 75 -10.05 -1.49 -14.39
N CYS A 76 -9.83 -2.79 -14.61
CA CYS A 76 -8.72 -3.35 -15.40
C CYS A 76 -9.05 -3.57 -16.89
#